data_AF-A0A7J9VTS3-F1
#
_entry.id   AF-A0A7J9VTS3-F1
#
_cell.length_a   1.000
_cell.length_b   1.000
_cell.length_c   1.000
_cell.angle_alpha   90.00
_cell.angle_beta   90.00
_cell.angle_gamma   90.00
#
_symmetry.space_group_name_H-M   'P 1'
#
loop_
_entity.id
_entity.type
_entity.pdbx_description
1 polymer ?
#
loop_
_entity_poly.entity_id
_entity_poly.type
_entity_poly.pdbx_seq_one_letter_code
_entity_poly.pdbx_strand_id
1 'polypeptide(L)'
;MVAPGSRPACGVRPCSPASPSTTPDAAPFAPVPQSWRGAAGPSPHEWRGAAGFRRRSQPLRACRPGWVRCAISMRGGVRGRVVVALSDNIRQTGAVLAARMQAKVVDRVAYRPRRRVPAGQAGPSSQAKVGSTLKLSRSIEGRDRPGTPTVLVHGVGSEKADWDGVVRALGDSSPIVSYDLRGHGDSPRMEGPWDLDDFVADHMDLMRELGIESSNLVGSSLGGLIAQAVALAHPESVERLVVLSAVAGRTAEERRAVLDRLDAIESDGVEGVAERSVQRWYTAEFRDRHPDAVSRRMRQFAANDRASYTAAYRVLATSDLADELSGIQAPTLVMTGSDDVGSPPRMSRLMAERIPDSRLVIIDGVKHAILHECPERVAAEIMSFLSPGDPGHPGAQSDGMSVRRAVLSDSYVDNALSRRDAVSVEFQDFITKYCWDEVWTDRRLSRREHSLLTLAMTAALGRMAEFEAHTVGALRNGLRPDELAAVLRQITVYCGVPAGVGAAGAIRKVLGDDHERRTDVLPTS
;
A
#
# COMPACT_ATOMS: atom_id res chain seq x y z
N MET A 1 -76.15 7.00 7.73
CA MET A 1 -76.11 8.05 8.76
C MET A 1 -74.71 8.64 8.78
N VAL A 2 -74.60 9.92 8.40
CA VAL A 2 -73.69 10.97 8.90
C VAL A 2 -72.23 10.61 9.25
N ALA A 3 -71.32 10.89 8.31
CA ALA A 3 -70.22 11.90 8.29
C ALA A 3 -69.68 12.56 9.63
N PRO A 4 -68.64 13.42 9.61
CA PRO A 4 -67.23 13.14 9.99
C PRO A 4 -66.57 14.24 10.88
N GLY A 5 -65.24 14.25 11.03
CA GLY A 5 -64.44 15.43 11.45
C GLY A 5 -63.48 15.18 12.62
N SER A 6 -62.27 15.73 12.71
CA SER A 6 -61.66 16.87 12.03
C SER A 6 -60.15 16.94 12.30
N ARG A 7 -59.35 17.24 11.26
CA ARG A 7 -58.05 17.94 11.40
C ARG A 7 -58.30 19.39 11.83
N PRO A 8 -57.24 20.12 12.23
CA PRO A 8 -57.00 21.39 11.57
C PRO A 8 -55.58 21.55 11.04
N ALA A 9 -55.47 22.46 10.07
CA ALA A 9 -54.29 22.83 9.30
C ALA A 9 -53.73 24.20 9.74
N CYS A 10 -52.49 24.46 9.28
CA CYS A 10 -51.78 25.71 9.00
C CYS A 10 -52.33 27.09 9.44
N GLY A 11 -51.39 27.93 9.92
CA GLY A 11 -51.40 29.41 9.88
C GLY A 11 -50.35 29.95 10.88
N VAL A 12 -49.15 30.40 10.51
CA VAL A 12 -48.71 31.59 9.75
C VAL A 12 -48.98 32.95 10.47
N ARG A 13 -47.86 33.64 10.77
CA ARG A 13 -47.59 35.10 11.00
C ARG A 13 -47.81 35.72 12.40
N PRO A 14 -47.16 36.87 12.75
CA PRO A 14 -46.34 37.79 11.92
C PRO A 14 -44.97 38.24 12.50
N CYS A 15 -44.25 39.01 11.66
CA CYS A 15 -42.95 39.63 11.86
C CYS A 15 -42.94 40.97 12.64
N SER A 16 -41.73 41.30 13.13
CA SER A 16 -41.07 42.64 13.16
C SER A 16 -41.46 43.67 14.24
N PRO A 17 -40.64 44.72 14.51
CA PRO A 17 -39.20 44.92 14.25
C PRO A 17 -38.43 45.54 15.47
N ALA A 18 -37.10 45.44 15.48
CA ALA A 18 -36.25 46.48 16.08
C ALA A 18 -34.86 46.51 15.42
N SER A 19 -34.48 47.69 14.96
CA SER A 19 -33.14 48.16 14.58
C SER A 19 -32.91 49.49 15.32
N PRO A 20 -31.74 50.17 15.27
CA PRO A 20 -30.37 49.76 15.00
C PRO A 20 -29.35 50.30 16.04
N SER A 21 -28.06 50.01 15.79
CA SER A 21 -26.84 50.75 16.19
C SER A 21 -26.41 50.81 17.66
N THR A 22 -25.22 50.27 17.94
CA THR A 22 -23.99 51.06 18.27
C THR A 22 -22.77 50.12 18.30
N THR A 23 -21.69 50.54 17.63
CA THR A 23 -20.30 50.03 17.75
C THR A 23 -19.77 50.14 19.18
N PRO A 24 -18.72 49.37 19.55
CA PRO A 24 -17.44 50.07 19.74
C PRO A 24 -16.17 49.30 19.32
N ASP A 25 -15.25 50.10 18.77
CA ASP A 25 -13.82 50.19 19.07
C ASP A 25 -12.86 49.02 18.75
N ALA A 26 -12.11 49.28 17.67
CA ALA A 26 -10.75 48.85 17.48
C ALA A 26 -9.77 49.67 18.34
N ALA A 27 -8.74 49.02 18.92
CA ALA A 27 -7.35 49.47 19.08
C ALA A 27 -6.59 48.60 20.12
N PRO A 28 -5.24 48.59 20.18
CA PRO A 28 -4.24 48.93 19.15
C PRO A 28 -3.12 47.88 19.01
N PHE A 29 -2.34 48.01 17.94
CA PHE A 29 -1.01 47.41 17.79
C PHE A 29 -0.06 47.87 18.91
N ALA A 30 0.67 46.94 19.52
CA ALA A 30 1.79 47.24 20.41
C ALA A 30 3.12 47.26 19.63
N PRO A 31 4.10 48.10 20.03
CA PRO A 31 5.18 48.56 19.16
C PRO A 31 6.43 47.68 19.20
N VAL A 32 7.18 47.72 18.10
CA VAL A 32 8.53 47.19 17.95
C VAL A 32 9.52 48.03 18.78
N PRO A 33 10.36 47.44 19.66
CA PRO A 33 11.44 48.19 20.27
C PRO A 33 12.64 48.28 19.32
N GLN A 34 12.95 49.50 18.89
CA GLN A 34 14.25 49.88 18.35
C GLN A 34 15.20 50.26 19.51
N SER A 35 16.11 49.37 19.85
CA SER A 35 17.48 49.65 20.34
C SER A 35 18.21 48.32 20.18
N TRP A 36 19.34 48.19 19.48
CA TRP A 36 20.62 48.80 19.75
C TRP A 36 21.45 48.84 18.45
N ARG A 37 22.06 49.99 18.15
CA ARG A 37 23.19 50.08 17.20
C ARG A 37 24.45 49.56 17.90
N GLY A 38 25.17 48.66 17.23
CA GLY A 38 26.63 48.52 17.28
C GLY A 38 27.26 47.93 18.54
N ALA A 39 27.84 46.73 18.41
CA ALA A 39 29.28 46.47 18.62
C ALA A 39 29.55 44.96 18.68
N ALA A 40 30.63 44.55 18.00
CA ALA A 40 31.53 43.42 18.27
C ALA A 40 30.94 42.04 18.60
N GLY A 41 31.16 41.07 17.70
CA GLY A 41 30.88 39.67 17.94
C GLY A 41 31.83 39.01 18.96
N PRO A 42 31.49 37.84 19.51
CA PRO A 42 32.42 37.05 20.29
C PRO A 42 33.05 35.92 19.45
N SER A 43 34.35 35.75 19.65
CA SER A 43 35.18 34.64 19.21
C SER A 43 34.76 33.32 19.88
N PRO A 44 35.14 32.16 19.31
CA PRO A 44 34.74 30.86 19.84
C PRO A 44 35.66 30.40 20.98
N HIS A 45 35.06 30.04 22.12
CA HIS A 45 35.75 29.33 23.19
C HIS A 45 36.07 27.88 22.79
N GLU A 46 37.32 27.51 23.08
CA GLU A 46 37.93 26.20 22.93
C GLU A 46 37.22 25.11 23.73
N TRP A 47 37.00 23.94 23.10
CA TRP A 47 36.99 22.65 23.77
C TRP A 47 38.20 21.85 23.29
N ARG A 48 39.11 21.53 24.21
CA ARG A 48 40.29 20.68 24.01
C ARG A 48 40.04 19.28 24.60
N GLY A 49 40.54 18.28 23.87
CA GLY A 49 40.79 16.89 24.30
C GLY A 49 39.86 15.87 23.63
N ALA A 50 40.32 14.84 22.90
CA ALA A 50 41.66 14.28 22.75
C ALA A 50 41.78 13.40 21.47
N ALA A 51 43.03 13.15 21.07
CA ALA A 51 43.53 12.08 20.20
C ALA A 51 43.40 12.24 18.65
N GLY A 52 44.32 13.03 18.09
CA GLY A 52 45.36 12.51 17.17
C GLY A 52 44.98 12.04 15.77
N PHE A 53 45.06 12.94 14.78
CA PHE A 53 45.56 12.61 13.43
C PHE A 53 46.14 13.88 12.77
N ARG A 54 47.44 13.87 12.44
CA ARG A 54 48.12 14.98 11.75
C ARG A 54 47.67 15.04 10.29
N ARG A 55 47.04 16.14 9.85
CA ARG A 55 46.94 16.49 8.41
C ARG A 55 48.10 17.43 8.04
N ARG A 56 48.95 17.01 7.10
CA ARG A 56 49.78 17.93 6.30
C ARG A 56 48.88 18.50 5.19
N SER A 57 48.60 19.80 5.24
CA SER A 57 48.02 20.55 4.13
C SER A 57 49.15 21.24 3.34
N GLN A 58 49.39 20.82 2.10
CA GLN A 58 50.07 21.65 1.10
C GLN A 58 49.02 22.50 0.36
N PRO A 59 49.31 23.76 0.00
CA PRO A 59 48.36 24.61 -0.71
C PRO A 59 48.38 24.27 -2.21
N LEU A 60 47.22 23.94 -2.78
CA LEU A 60 47.04 23.85 -4.22
C LEU A 60 46.89 25.26 -4.81
N ARG A 61 47.76 25.58 -5.77
CA ARG A 61 47.71 26.80 -6.59
C ARG A 61 46.40 26.85 -7.39
N ALA A 62 45.87 28.06 -7.53
CA ALA A 62 44.69 28.39 -8.30
C ALA A 62 44.86 28.12 -9.81
N CYS A 63 43.87 27.43 -10.41
CA CYS A 63 43.58 27.43 -11.85
C CYS A 63 42.06 27.49 -12.10
N ARG A 64 41.69 28.13 -13.22
CA ARG A 64 40.40 28.71 -13.70
C ARG A 64 39.17 27.76 -13.81
N PRO A 65 37.94 28.30 -14.04
CA PRO A 65 36.68 27.71 -13.55
C PRO A 65 36.07 26.66 -14.50
N GLY A 66 35.31 25.72 -13.93
CA GLY A 66 34.33 24.92 -14.70
C GLY A 66 34.22 23.43 -14.39
N TRP A 67 35.07 22.85 -13.52
CA TRP A 67 35.05 21.39 -13.29
C TRP A 67 35.37 21.04 -11.83
N VAL A 68 34.44 20.38 -11.12
CA VAL A 68 34.69 19.79 -9.80
C VAL A 68 35.03 18.30 -9.98
N ARG A 69 36.18 17.88 -9.46
CA ARG A 69 36.63 16.48 -9.49
C ARG A 69 36.26 15.82 -8.16
N CYS A 70 35.17 15.07 -8.11
CA CYS A 70 34.83 14.24 -6.95
C CYS A 70 35.45 12.84 -7.10
N ALA A 71 36.29 12.45 -6.15
CA ALA A 71 36.71 11.06 -5.98
C ALA A 71 35.90 10.45 -4.84
N ILE A 72 35.07 9.46 -5.13
CA ILE A 72 34.41 8.63 -4.14
C ILE A 72 35.24 7.35 -4.00
N SER A 73 35.72 7.07 -2.79
CA SER A 73 36.35 5.81 -2.45
C SER A 73 35.29 4.91 -1.82
N MET A 74 34.85 3.86 -2.54
CA MET A 74 34.08 2.78 -1.94
C MET A 74 35.04 1.63 -1.57
N ARG A 75 34.81 0.97 -0.42
CA ARG A 75 35.51 -0.26 -0.08
C ARG A 75 35.05 -1.36 -1.04
N GLY A 76 35.97 -1.86 -1.86
CA GLY A 76 35.71 -2.88 -2.89
C GLY A 76 36.13 -2.34 -4.27
N GLY A 77 37.29 -2.77 -4.74
CA GLY A 77 38.01 -2.11 -5.84
C GLY A 77 37.33 -2.22 -7.20
N VAL A 78 36.65 -1.16 -7.64
CA VAL A 78 36.42 -0.83 -9.05
C VAL A 78 36.48 0.69 -9.21
N ARG A 79 37.33 1.21 -10.11
CA ARG A 79 37.42 2.64 -10.44
C ARG A 79 36.58 2.94 -11.69
N GLY A 80 35.44 3.61 -11.54
CA GLY A 80 34.66 4.20 -12.65
C GLY A 80 34.72 5.73 -12.64
N ARG A 81 34.78 6.37 -13.82
CA ARG A 81 34.63 7.83 -14.00
C ARG A 81 33.19 8.15 -14.43
N VAL A 82 32.54 9.11 -13.77
CA VAL A 82 31.30 9.74 -14.25
C VAL A 82 31.56 11.23 -14.41
N VAL A 83 31.14 11.80 -15.54
CA VAL A 83 31.22 13.23 -15.85
C VAL A 83 29.80 13.74 -16.02
N VAL A 84 29.40 14.76 -15.25
CA VAL A 84 28.10 15.44 -15.38
C VAL A 84 28.37 16.93 -15.61
N ALA A 85 27.78 17.50 -16.65
CA ALA A 85 27.82 18.94 -16.92
C ALA A 85 26.61 19.62 -16.25
N LEU A 86 26.85 20.72 -15.51
CA LEU A 86 25.80 21.55 -14.91
C LEU A 86 25.82 22.94 -15.57
N SER A 87 24.66 23.42 -16.00
CA SER A 87 24.47 24.78 -16.52
C SER A 87 24.17 25.79 -15.40
N ASP A 88 24.52 27.06 -15.64
CA ASP A 88 24.86 28.07 -14.64
C ASP A 88 23.72 28.68 -13.78
N ASN A 89 22.49 28.14 -13.78
CA ASN A 89 21.34 28.84 -13.18
C ASN A 89 20.82 28.31 -11.82
N ILE A 90 21.61 27.55 -11.06
CA ILE A 90 21.24 27.13 -9.69
C ILE A 90 22.38 27.48 -8.73
N ARG A 91 22.55 28.77 -8.43
CA ARG A 91 23.47 29.21 -7.35
C ARG A 91 22.78 29.62 -6.04
N GLN A 92 21.46 29.51 -5.93
CA GLN A 92 20.76 29.87 -4.68
C GLN A 92 19.86 28.79 -4.05
N THR A 93 19.72 27.61 -4.64
CA THR A 93 18.88 26.52 -4.08
C THR A 93 19.66 25.28 -3.64
N GLY A 94 20.98 25.25 -3.84
CA GLY A 94 21.82 24.08 -3.55
C GLY A 94 22.25 23.92 -2.08
N ALA A 95 22.24 24.99 -1.28
CA ALA A 95 22.71 24.93 0.11
C ALA A 95 21.62 24.45 1.10
N VAL A 96 20.34 24.59 0.76
CA VAL A 96 19.22 24.14 1.62
C VAL A 96 18.91 22.65 1.40
N LEU A 97 19.22 22.11 0.22
CA LEU A 97 18.96 20.69 -0.09
C LEU A 97 20.02 19.75 0.50
N ALA A 98 21.29 20.17 0.54
CA ALA A 98 22.37 19.37 1.13
C ALA A 98 22.29 19.29 2.67
N ALA A 99 21.76 20.32 3.33
CA ALA A 99 21.59 20.33 4.79
C ALA A 99 20.32 19.58 5.27
N ARG A 100 19.30 19.41 4.40
CA ARG A 100 18.10 18.62 4.71
C ARG A 100 18.25 17.12 4.40
N MET A 101 19.20 16.72 3.55
CA MET A 101 19.51 15.31 3.27
C MET A 101 20.35 14.62 4.34
N GLN A 102 20.92 15.35 5.31
CA GLN A 102 21.69 14.77 6.43
C GLN A 102 20.91 14.67 7.75
N ALA A 103 19.61 15.02 7.76
CA ALA A 103 18.78 15.01 8.97
C ALA A 103 17.46 14.22 8.81
N LYS A 104 17.47 13.17 7.99
CA LYS A 104 16.48 12.07 8.03
C LYS A 104 17.22 10.73 8.07
N VAL A 105 18.02 10.54 9.10
CA VAL A 105 18.23 9.20 9.64
C VAL A 105 16.96 8.92 10.44
N VAL A 106 15.98 8.31 9.77
CA VAL A 106 14.82 7.72 10.42
C VAL A 106 15.37 6.74 11.45
N ASP A 107 14.92 6.84 12.70
CA ASP A 107 15.13 5.82 13.70
C ASP A 107 14.71 4.47 13.09
N ARG A 108 15.71 3.69 12.68
CA ARG A 108 15.53 2.34 12.18
C ARG A 108 15.10 1.50 13.37
N VAL A 109 13.80 1.30 13.53
CA VAL A 109 13.29 0.11 14.20
C VAL A 109 13.53 -1.04 13.24
N ALA A 110 14.79 -1.48 13.14
CA ALA A 110 15.08 -2.77 12.55
C ALA A 110 14.53 -3.81 13.52
N TYR A 111 13.62 -4.67 13.06
CA TYR A 111 13.30 -5.91 13.73
C TYR A 111 14.63 -6.61 14.05
N ARG A 112 15.01 -6.63 15.33
CA ARG A 112 16.11 -7.46 15.79
C ARG A 112 15.48 -8.77 16.21
N PRO A 113 15.83 -9.91 15.60
CA PRO A 113 15.36 -11.20 16.07
C PRO A 113 15.61 -11.27 17.58
N ARG A 114 14.58 -11.70 18.33
CA ARG A 114 14.65 -11.67 19.79
C ARG A 114 15.83 -12.55 20.20
N ARG A 115 16.83 -11.96 20.85
CA ARG A 115 17.89 -12.73 21.50
C ARG A 115 17.23 -13.73 22.44
N ARG A 116 17.49 -15.02 22.25
CA ARG A 116 17.07 -16.10 23.16
C ARG A 116 17.29 -15.66 24.61
N VAL A 117 16.21 -15.60 25.38
CA VAL A 117 16.30 -15.47 26.83
C VAL A 117 16.95 -16.76 27.35
N PRO A 118 18.01 -16.71 28.18
CA PRO A 118 18.58 -17.93 28.74
C PRO A 118 17.51 -18.61 29.60
N ALA A 119 17.18 -19.85 29.28
CA ALA A 119 16.32 -20.67 30.11
C ALA A 119 17.01 -20.89 31.46
N GLY A 120 16.39 -20.36 32.53
CA GLY A 120 16.76 -20.72 33.89
C GLY A 120 16.36 -22.16 34.17
N GLN A 121 17.37 -22.99 34.40
CA GLN A 121 17.33 -24.31 35.06
C GLN A 121 16.17 -25.25 34.67
N ALA A 122 16.37 -25.99 33.58
CA ALA A 122 15.74 -27.29 33.36
C ALA A 122 16.84 -28.34 33.13
N GLY A 123 16.61 -29.57 33.61
CA GLY A 123 17.56 -30.68 33.71
C GLY A 123 18.20 -31.17 32.40
N PRO A 124 18.99 -32.26 32.43
CA PRO A 124 20.01 -32.54 31.44
C PRO A 124 19.43 -32.60 30.02
N SER A 125 19.89 -31.65 29.21
CA SER A 125 19.52 -31.47 27.81
C SER A 125 19.86 -32.70 26.99
N SER A 126 18.88 -33.27 26.30
CA SER A 126 19.15 -34.10 25.12
C SER A 126 19.87 -33.23 24.09
N GLN A 127 21.10 -33.62 23.76
CA GLN A 127 21.88 -33.00 22.69
C GLN A 127 21.12 -33.12 21.37
N ALA A 128 20.45 -32.04 20.94
CA ALA A 128 20.02 -31.89 19.57
C ALA A 128 21.28 -31.66 18.72
N LYS A 129 21.61 -32.64 17.88
CA LYS A 129 22.70 -32.53 16.90
C LYS A 129 22.47 -31.32 16.01
N VAL A 130 23.40 -30.38 16.01
CA VAL A 130 23.60 -29.42 14.92
C VAL A 130 23.98 -30.25 13.69
N GLY A 131 23.08 -30.44 12.72
CA GLY A 131 23.44 -31.16 11.50
C GLY A 131 22.35 -31.74 10.59
N SER A 132 21.06 -31.41 10.73
CA SER A 132 20.09 -31.75 9.68
C SER A 132 19.16 -30.56 9.40
N THR A 133 19.32 -29.95 8.22
CA THR A 133 18.32 -29.02 7.67
C THR A 133 16.98 -29.75 7.60
N LEU A 134 15.93 -29.16 8.17
CA LEU A 134 14.59 -29.71 8.11
C LEU A 134 14.11 -29.72 6.65
N LYS A 135 13.85 -30.91 6.10
CA LYS A 135 13.36 -31.03 4.73
C LYS A 135 11.84 -30.97 4.70
N LEU A 136 11.30 -29.82 4.32
CA LEU A 136 9.86 -29.60 4.20
C LEU A 136 9.29 -30.27 2.94
N SER A 137 8.10 -30.86 3.07
CA SER A 137 7.32 -31.34 1.93
C SER A 137 6.86 -30.16 1.08
N ARG A 138 6.94 -30.28 -0.25
CA ARG A 138 6.67 -29.19 -1.19
C ARG A 138 6.16 -29.68 -2.53
N SER A 139 5.33 -28.86 -3.16
CA SER A 139 4.90 -28.98 -4.56
C SER A 139 5.48 -27.81 -5.35
N ILE A 140 5.92 -28.08 -6.58
CA ILE A 140 6.48 -27.06 -7.47
C ILE A 140 5.78 -27.19 -8.81
N GLU A 141 5.02 -26.17 -9.19
CA GLU A 141 4.34 -26.09 -10.47
C GLU A 141 5.06 -25.11 -11.39
N GLY A 142 5.27 -25.52 -12.64
CA GLY A 142 5.86 -24.63 -13.64
C GLY A 142 7.28 -24.18 -13.31
N ARG A 143 8.13 -25.07 -12.79
CA ARG A 143 9.53 -24.76 -12.41
C ARG A 143 10.30 -24.00 -13.49
N ASP A 144 10.09 -24.36 -14.76
CA ASP A 144 10.82 -23.78 -15.91
C ASP A 144 10.10 -22.56 -16.52
N ARG A 145 8.98 -22.12 -15.93
CA ARG A 145 8.25 -20.93 -16.39
C ARG A 145 9.07 -19.67 -16.09
N PRO A 146 9.08 -18.68 -17.00
CA PRO A 146 9.73 -17.41 -16.74
C PRO A 146 9.00 -16.62 -15.65
N GLY A 147 9.70 -15.69 -15.00
CA GLY A 147 9.13 -14.76 -14.03
C GLY A 147 9.47 -15.09 -12.58
N THR A 148 9.07 -14.18 -11.69
CA THR A 148 9.32 -14.32 -10.25
C THR A 148 8.50 -15.48 -9.68
N PRO A 149 9.13 -16.44 -8.97
CA PRO A 149 8.41 -17.53 -8.35
C PRO A 149 7.48 -17.01 -7.26
N THR A 150 6.33 -17.67 -7.09
CA THR A 150 5.37 -17.36 -6.02
C THR A 150 5.41 -18.47 -4.98
N VAL A 151 5.75 -18.13 -3.73
CA VAL A 151 5.80 -19.08 -2.62
C VAL A 151 4.55 -18.94 -1.76
N LEU A 152 3.83 -20.05 -1.56
CA LEU A 152 2.56 -20.14 -0.85
C LEU A 152 2.73 -20.80 0.52
N VAL A 153 2.32 -20.10 1.58
CA VAL A 153 2.45 -20.51 2.98
C VAL A 153 1.07 -20.73 3.60
N HIS A 154 0.74 -21.97 3.96
CA HIS A 154 -0.58 -22.31 4.51
C HIS A 154 -0.75 -21.91 5.99
N GLY A 155 -1.98 -21.99 6.50
CA GLY A 155 -2.34 -21.66 7.88
C GLY A 155 -2.10 -22.79 8.88
N VAL A 156 -2.38 -22.55 10.17
CA VAL A 156 -2.23 -23.59 11.21
C VAL A 156 -3.25 -24.73 11.02
N GLY A 157 -2.84 -25.98 11.18
CA GLY A 157 -3.70 -27.15 10.98
C GLY A 157 -4.16 -27.36 9.54
N SER A 158 -3.45 -26.77 8.58
CA SER A 158 -3.64 -26.87 7.13
C SER A 158 -2.45 -27.61 6.50
N GLU A 159 -2.44 -27.71 5.18
CA GLU A 159 -1.38 -28.32 4.37
C GLU A 159 -1.30 -27.62 3.01
N LYS A 160 -0.24 -27.86 2.25
CA LYS A 160 0.00 -27.26 0.92
C LYS A 160 -1.17 -27.47 -0.05
N ALA A 161 -1.90 -28.57 0.07
CA ALA A 161 -3.04 -28.89 -0.79
C ALA A 161 -4.26 -27.96 -0.61
N ASP A 162 -4.34 -27.20 0.50
CA ASP A 162 -5.38 -26.16 0.66
C ASP A 162 -5.24 -25.03 -0.38
N TRP A 163 -4.08 -24.93 -1.06
CA TRP A 163 -3.84 -24.01 -2.17
C TRP A 163 -4.29 -24.53 -3.53
N ASP A 164 -4.61 -25.82 -3.70
CA ASP A 164 -4.90 -26.44 -5.01
C ASP A 164 -6.01 -25.69 -5.79
N GLY A 165 -7.00 -25.15 -5.09
CA GLY A 165 -8.05 -24.30 -5.67
C GLY A 165 -7.47 -23.06 -6.35
N VAL A 166 -6.67 -22.31 -5.59
CA VAL A 166 -6.04 -21.05 -6.02
C VAL A 166 -4.99 -21.31 -7.08
N VAL A 167 -4.15 -22.32 -6.93
CA VAL A 167 -3.08 -22.66 -7.90
C VAL A 167 -3.65 -22.97 -9.27
N ARG A 168 -4.72 -23.77 -9.34
CA ARG A 168 -5.44 -24.05 -10.58
C ARG A 168 -5.99 -22.78 -11.23
N ALA A 169 -6.48 -21.84 -10.43
CA ALA A 169 -7.05 -20.58 -10.91
C ALA A 169 -5.98 -19.54 -11.30
N LEU A 170 -4.77 -19.60 -10.73
CA LEU A 170 -3.62 -18.80 -11.13
C LEU A 170 -3.08 -19.21 -12.52
N GLY A 171 -3.24 -20.48 -12.89
CA GLY A 171 -2.86 -21.00 -14.20
C GLY A 171 -1.33 -21.01 -14.42
N ASP A 172 -0.93 -20.79 -15.67
CA ASP A 172 0.45 -21.02 -16.13
C ASP A 172 1.34 -19.77 -16.14
N SER A 173 1.06 -18.76 -15.31
CA SER A 173 1.71 -17.44 -15.42
C SER A 173 3.15 -17.37 -14.92
N SER A 174 3.48 -18.09 -13.84
CA SER A 174 4.81 -18.09 -13.20
C SER A 174 5.06 -19.38 -12.42
N PRO A 175 6.29 -19.65 -11.96
CA PRO A 175 6.57 -20.77 -11.08
C PRO A 175 5.84 -20.60 -9.74
N ILE A 176 5.24 -21.67 -9.23
CA ILE A 176 4.54 -21.68 -7.94
C ILE A 176 5.14 -22.76 -7.04
N VAL A 177 5.44 -22.39 -5.80
CA VAL A 177 5.93 -23.30 -4.77
C VAL A 177 4.98 -23.25 -3.59
N SER A 178 4.40 -24.38 -3.20
CA SER A 178 3.64 -24.52 -1.96
C SER A 178 4.30 -25.57 -1.08
N TYR A 179 4.37 -25.35 0.23
CA TYR A 179 5.03 -26.29 1.14
C TYR A 179 4.25 -26.50 2.42
N ASP A 180 4.44 -27.67 3.03
CA ASP A 180 3.90 -27.98 4.34
C ASP A 180 4.80 -27.40 5.43
N LEU A 181 4.23 -26.61 6.34
CA LEU A 181 4.92 -26.09 7.51
C LEU A 181 5.50 -27.24 8.36
N ARG A 182 6.51 -26.95 9.18
CA ARG A 182 7.01 -27.92 10.18
C ARG A 182 5.85 -28.53 10.97
N GLY A 183 5.83 -29.86 11.07
CA GLY A 183 4.80 -30.61 11.78
C GLY A 183 3.40 -30.62 11.16
N HIS A 184 3.25 -30.20 9.90
CA HIS A 184 1.98 -30.23 9.16
C HIS A 184 2.09 -31.08 7.88
N GLY A 185 0.95 -31.55 7.38
CA GLY A 185 0.88 -32.34 6.14
C GLY A 185 1.88 -33.50 6.12
N ASP A 186 2.71 -33.55 5.08
CA ASP A 186 3.76 -34.57 4.92
C ASP A 186 5.14 -34.09 5.43
N SER A 187 5.23 -32.87 5.99
CA SER A 187 6.46 -32.38 6.60
C SER A 187 6.75 -33.11 7.92
N PRO A 188 8.03 -33.24 8.32
CA PRO A 188 8.38 -34.01 9.52
C PRO A 188 7.67 -33.49 10.77
N ARG A 189 7.10 -34.42 11.53
CA ARG A 189 6.58 -34.17 12.87
C ARG A 189 7.72 -33.77 13.78
N MET A 190 7.46 -32.77 14.58
CA MET A 190 8.46 -32.24 15.51
C MET A 190 7.74 -31.75 16.76
N GLU A 191 8.42 -31.86 17.90
CA GLU A 191 7.92 -31.29 19.14
C GLU A 191 8.45 -29.87 19.32
N GLY A 192 7.61 -29.01 19.90
CA GLY A 192 7.97 -27.65 20.28
C GLY A 192 8.76 -27.59 21.60
N PRO A 193 8.91 -26.38 22.18
CA PRO A 193 8.35 -25.12 21.69
C PRO A 193 9.08 -24.59 20.45
N TRP A 194 8.32 -23.90 19.60
CA TRP A 194 8.85 -23.09 18.50
C TRP A 194 8.43 -21.64 18.71
N ASP A 195 9.12 -20.73 18.07
CA ASP A 195 8.69 -19.34 17.94
C ASP A 195 8.42 -18.98 16.47
N LEU A 196 8.21 -17.71 16.17
CA LEU A 196 7.98 -17.26 14.80
C LEU A 196 9.26 -17.28 13.96
N ASP A 197 10.43 -17.06 14.59
CA ASP A 197 11.73 -17.03 13.90
C ASP A 197 12.11 -18.42 13.38
N ASP A 198 11.67 -19.48 14.06
CA ASP A 198 11.72 -20.86 13.59
C ASP A 198 11.04 -21.06 12.21
N PHE A 199 9.83 -20.53 12.02
CA PHE A 199 9.12 -20.63 10.74
C PHE A 199 9.74 -19.74 9.65
N VAL A 200 10.31 -18.59 10.03
CA VAL A 200 11.10 -17.74 9.12
C VAL A 200 12.34 -18.49 8.65
N ALA A 201 13.07 -19.14 9.56
CA ALA A 201 14.26 -19.92 9.22
C ALA A 201 13.93 -21.08 8.25
N ASP A 202 12.84 -21.81 8.49
CA ASP A 202 12.35 -22.85 7.58
C ASP A 202 12.07 -22.33 6.17
N HIS A 203 11.42 -21.16 6.08
CA HIS A 203 11.12 -20.53 4.81
C HIS A 203 12.40 -20.15 4.04
N MET A 204 13.36 -19.53 4.73
CA MET A 204 14.64 -19.14 4.11
C MET A 204 15.50 -20.35 3.74
N ASP A 205 15.46 -21.42 4.53
CA ASP A 205 16.13 -22.69 4.21
C ASP A 205 15.50 -23.34 2.97
N LEU A 206 14.17 -23.33 2.85
CA LEU A 206 13.46 -23.79 1.67
C LEU A 206 13.86 -22.98 0.42
N MET A 207 13.87 -21.64 0.49
CA MET A 207 14.28 -20.79 -0.62
C MET A 207 15.71 -21.10 -1.08
N ARG A 208 16.64 -21.27 -0.12
CA ARG A 208 18.05 -21.60 -0.40
C ARG A 208 18.19 -22.97 -1.05
N GLU A 209 17.47 -23.98 -0.57
CA GLU A 209 17.47 -25.32 -1.19
C GLU A 209 16.99 -25.31 -2.64
N LEU A 210 16.05 -24.42 -2.96
CA LEU A 210 15.46 -24.30 -4.29
C LEU A 210 16.26 -23.38 -5.21
N GLY A 211 17.26 -22.67 -4.69
CA GLY A 211 18.02 -21.66 -5.43
C GLY A 211 17.19 -20.41 -5.75
N ILE A 212 16.19 -20.09 -4.92
CA ILE A 212 15.36 -18.89 -5.06
C ILE A 212 15.96 -17.79 -4.19
N GLU A 213 16.36 -16.68 -4.82
CA GLU A 213 16.91 -15.51 -4.11
C GLU A 213 15.80 -14.57 -3.64
N SER A 214 14.80 -14.32 -4.50
CA SER A 214 13.62 -13.51 -4.18
C SER A 214 12.34 -14.14 -4.76
N SER A 215 11.19 -13.86 -4.15
CA SER A 215 9.89 -14.40 -4.56
C SER A 215 8.73 -13.45 -4.29
N ASN A 216 7.59 -13.68 -4.96
CA ASN A 216 6.31 -13.20 -4.45
C ASN A 216 5.91 -14.11 -3.29
N LEU A 217 5.64 -13.56 -2.12
CA LEU A 217 5.33 -14.34 -0.92
C LEU A 217 3.84 -14.20 -0.56
N VAL A 218 3.13 -15.31 -0.54
CA VAL A 218 1.69 -15.35 -0.25
C VAL A 218 1.46 -16.23 0.97
N GLY A 219 0.88 -15.66 2.02
CA GLY A 219 0.62 -16.37 3.27
C GLY A 219 -0.83 -16.29 3.71
N SER A 220 -1.39 -17.41 4.17
CA SER A 220 -2.76 -17.47 4.73
C SER A 220 -2.76 -17.77 6.23
N SER A 221 -3.50 -16.98 7.02
CA SER A 221 -3.65 -17.16 8.47
C SER A 221 -2.30 -17.14 9.20
N LEU A 222 -1.89 -18.23 9.86
CA LEU A 222 -0.52 -18.37 10.40
C LEU A 222 0.55 -18.15 9.31
N GLY A 223 0.34 -18.66 8.10
CA GLY A 223 1.23 -18.41 6.96
C GLY A 223 1.33 -16.93 6.60
N GLY A 224 0.26 -16.16 6.78
CA GLY A 224 0.28 -14.70 6.60
C GLY A 224 1.08 -13.98 7.68
N LEU A 225 1.06 -14.48 8.92
CA LEU A 225 1.92 -13.99 10.01
C LEU A 225 3.40 -14.33 9.76
N ILE A 226 3.69 -15.54 9.27
CA ILE A 226 5.03 -15.95 8.85
C ILE A 226 5.51 -15.07 7.70
N ALA A 227 4.67 -14.82 6.70
CA ALA A 227 5.01 -13.99 5.55
C ALA A 227 5.35 -12.55 5.94
N GLN A 228 4.60 -11.96 6.89
CA GLN A 228 4.93 -10.66 7.47
C GLN A 228 6.31 -10.69 8.17
N ALA A 229 6.60 -11.73 8.96
CA ALA A 229 7.88 -11.88 9.64
C ALA A 229 9.05 -12.03 8.65
N VAL A 230 8.89 -12.81 7.58
CA VAL A 230 9.88 -12.93 6.50
C VAL A 230 10.13 -11.57 5.84
N ALA A 231 9.07 -10.85 5.46
CA ALA A 231 9.21 -9.53 4.82
C ALA A 231 9.87 -8.48 5.73
N LEU A 232 9.73 -8.59 7.05
CA LEU A 232 10.40 -7.74 8.03
C LEU A 232 11.86 -8.12 8.24
N ALA A 233 12.16 -9.41 8.33
CA ALA A 233 13.50 -9.91 8.62
C ALA A 233 14.42 -9.97 7.39
N HIS A 234 13.85 -10.24 6.21
CA HIS A 234 14.52 -10.49 4.94
C HIS A 234 13.84 -9.71 3.79
N PRO A 235 13.75 -8.37 3.86
CA PRO A 235 13.03 -7.56 2.88
C PRO A 235 13.52 -7.77 1.43
N GLU A 236 14.79 -8.11 1.24
CA GLU A 236 15.39 -8.40 -0.07
C GLU A 236 14.89 -9.69 -0.72
N SER A 237 14.31 -10.60 0.06
CA SER A 237 13.81 -11.90 -0.43
C SER A 237 12.35 -11.85 -0.90
N VAL A 238 11.66 -10.73 -0.68
CA VAL A 238 10.22 -10.56 -0.94
C VAL A 238 10.00 -9.45 -1.96
N GLU A 239 9.63 -9.82 -3.18
CA GLU A 239 9.32 -8.88 -4.27
C GLU A 239 7.94 -8.24 -4.08
N ARG A 240 6.96 -9.07 -3.69
CA ARG A 240 5.59 -8.67 -3.35
C ARG A 240 5.06 -9.56 -2.25
N LEU A 241 4.29 -8.99 -1.34
CA LEU A 241 3.70 -9.68 -0.21
C LEU A 241 2.18 -9.78 -0.38
N VAL A 242 1.61 -10.96 -0.13
CA VAL A 242 0.16 -11.14 -0.04
C VAL A 242 -0.17 -11.78 1.31
N VAL A 243 -1.00 -11.10 2.09
CA VAL A 243 -1.41 -11.53 3.44
C VAL A 243 -2.90 -11.81 3.44
N LEU A 244 -3.27 -13.08 3.58
CA LEU A 244 -4.64 -13.57 3.54
C LEU A 244 -5.10 -13.97 4.94
N SER A 245 -6.25 -13.47 5.40
CA SER A 245 -6.92 -13.86 6.66
C SER A 245 -5.97 -13.94 7.87
N ALA A 246 -5.00 -13.03 7.99
CA ALA A 246 -3.98 -13.04 9.03
C ALA A 246 -4.30 -12.11 10.21
N VAL A 247 -3.59 -12.31 11.31
CA VAL A 247 -3.78 -11.53 12.54
C VAL A 247 -2.86 -10.32 12.59
N ALA A 248 -3.38 -9.21 13.12
CA ALA A 248 -2.60 -8.03 13.52
C ALA A 248 -3.42 -7.17 14.50
N GLY A 249 -2.78 -6.70 15.56
CA GLY A 249 -3.37 -5.74 16.50
C GLY A 249 -4.56 -6.32 17.25
N ARG A 250 -4.39 -7.51 17.84
CA ARG A 250 -5.42 -8.13 18.66
C ARG A 250 -5.78 -7.26 19.85
N THR A 251 -7.08 -7.10 20.09
CA THR A 251 -7.58 -6.55 21.35
C THR A 251 -7.30 -7.52 22.50
N ALA A 252 -7.43 -7.05 23.74
CA ALA A 252 -7.30 -7.91 24.92
C ALA A 252 -8.29 -9.10 24.90
N GLU A 253 -9.51 -8.87 24.44
CA GLU A 253 -10.57 -9.88 24.34
C GLU A 253 -10.23 -10.95 23.30
N GLU A 254 -9.71 -10.56 22.13
CA GLU A 254 -9.34 -11.53 21.09
C GLU A 254 -8.07 -12.28 21.42
N ARG A 255 -7.12 -11.61 22.09
CA ARG A 255 -5.95 -12.26 22.66
C ARG A 255 -6.36 -13.30 23.69
N ARG A 256 -7.32 -12.98 24.57
CA ARG A 256 -7.91 -13.94 25.50
C ARG A 256 -8.55 -15.10 24.75
N ALA A 257 -9.41 -14.81 23.78
CA ALA A 257 -10.12 -15.82 23.01
C ALA A 257 -9.19 -16.77 22.24
N VAL A 258 -8.03 -16.32 21.73
CA VAL A 258 -7.06 -17.22 21.07
C VAL A 258 -6.26 -18.05 22.07
N LEU A 259 -5.98 -17.52 23.27
CA LEU A 259 -5.33 -18.26 24.34
C LEU A 259 -6.26 -19.31 24.96
N ASP A 260 -7.53 -19.00 25.21
CA ASP A 260 -8.51 -19.97 25.70
C ASP A 260 -8.68 -21.15 24.71
N ARG A 261 -8.55 -20.87 23.41
CA ARG A 261 -8.51 -21.92 22.38
C ARG A 261 -7.24 -22.75 22.43
N LEU A 262 -6.09 -22.14 22.69
CA LEU A 262 -4.84 -22.87 22.90
C LEU A 262 -4.97 -23.81 24.11
N ASP A 263 -5.52 -23.32 25.22
CA ASP A 263 -5.76 -24.11 26.44
C ASP A 263 -6.70 -25.30 26.16
N ALA A 264 -7.74 -25.09 25.35
CA ALA A 264 -8.65 -26.16 24.91
C ALA A 264 -7.95 -27.18 24.00
N ILE A 265 -7.04 -26.76 23.10
CA ILE A 265 -6.23 -27.67 22.28
C ILE A 265 -5.28 -28.48 23.16
N GLU A 266 -4.66 -27.84 24.14
CA GLU A 266 -3.75 -28.49 25.10
C GLU A 266 -4.47 -29.52 25.96
N SER A 267 -5.72 -29.26 26.34
CA SER A 267 -6.55 -30.12 27.18
C SER A 267 -7.27 -31.22 26.37
N ASP A 268 -8.08 -30.81 25.41
CA ASP A 268 -9.05 -31.68 24.71
C ASP A 268 -8.53 -32.21 23.37
N GLY A 269 -7.39 -31.71 22.89
CA GLY A 269 -6.85 -32.07 21.57
C GLY A 269 -7.55 -31.37 20.41
N VAL A 270 -7.21 -31.81 19.19
CA VAL A 270 -7.71 -31.22 17.93
C VAL A 270 -9.19 -31.53 17.75
N GLU A 271 -9.62 -32.71 18.18
CA GLU A 271 -10.98 -33.21 18.11
C GLU A 271 -11.94 -32.33 18.93
N GLY A 272 -11.53 -31.89 20.13
CA GLY A 272 -12.33 -31.05 21.02
C GLY A 272 -12.63 -29.65 20.46
N VAL A 273 -11.85 -29.19 19.48
CA VAL A 273 -12.03 -27.86 18.84
C VAL A 273 -12.50 -27.92 17.39
N ALA A 274 -12.63 -29.13 16.83
CA ALA A 274 -12.91 -29.36 15.42
C ALA A 274 -14.24 -28.74 14.96
N GLU A 275 -15.35 -29.07 15.65
CA GLU A 275 -16.69 -28.58 15.27
C GLU A 275 -16.80 -27.05 15.34
N ARG A 276 -16.30 -26.45 16.44
CA ARG A 276 -16.25 -24.99 16.59
C ARG A 276 -15.39 -24.33 15.52
N SER A 277 -14.33 -25.00 15.07
CA SER A 277 -13.46 -24.51 14.01
C SER A 277 -14.18 -24.49 12.66
N VAL A 278 -14.98 -25.51 12.32
CA VAL A 278 -15.81 -25.53 11.10
C VAL A 278 -16.75 -24.33 11.04
N GLN A 279 -17.48 -24.08 12.13
CA GLN A 279 -18.47 -22.99 12.18
C GLN A 279 -17.82 -21.61 12.04
N ARG A 280 -16.59 -21.48 12.53
CA ARG A 280 -15.77 -20.28 12.39
C ARG A 280 -15.20 -20.12 10.99
N TRP A 281 -14.77 -21.21 10.37
CA TRP A 281 -14.05 -21.17 9.10
C TRP A 281 -14.95 -21.05 7.89
N TYR A 282 -16.16 -21.62 7.94
CA TYR A 282 -17.06 -21.72 6.79
C TYR A 282 -18.39 -20.99 7.00
N THR A 283 -18.90 -20.36 5.94
CA THR A 283 -20.30 -19.94 5.88
C THR A 283 -21.26 -21.13 6.01
N ALA A 284 -22.50 -20.90 6.47
CA ALA A 284 -23.51 -21.96 6.49
C ALA A 284 -23.83 -22.47 5.08
N GLU A 285 -23.97 -21.52 4.15
CA GLU A 285 -24.21 -21.75 2.73
C GLU A 285 -23.16 -22.68 2.09
N PHE A 286 -21.87 -22.43 2.32
CA PHE A 286 -20.81 -23.29 1.77
C PHE A 286 -20.84 -24.69 2.37
N ARG A 287 -21.11 -24.82 3.69
CA ARG A 287 -21.21 -26.14 4.33
C ARG A 287 -22.36 -26.97 3.75
N ASP A 288 -23.49 -26.33 3.46
CA ASP A 288 -24.68 -27.00 2.94
C ASP A 288 -24.48 -27.43 1.47
N ARG A 289 -23.79 -26.62 0.66
CA ARG A 289 -23.52 -26.93 -0.75
C ARG A 289 -22.33 -27.86 -0.98
N HIS A 290 -21.34 -27.83 -0.09
CA HIS A 290 -20.07 -28.55 -0.25
C HIS A 290 -19.72 -29.42 0.97
N PRO A 291 -20.63 -30.28 1.46
CA PRO A 291 -20.41 -31.07 2.67
C PRO A 291 -19.20 -32.01 2.56
N ASP A 292 -18.91 -32.54 1.37
CA ASP A 292 -17.76 -33.41 1.12
C ASP A 292 -16.42 -32.67 1.23
N ALA A 293 -16.37 -31.42 0.74
CA ALA A 293 -15.18 -30.59 0.82
C ALA A 293 -14.86 -30.24 2.28
N VAL A 294 -15.90 -29.85 3.05
CA VAL A 294 -15.78 -29.58 4.48
C VAL A 294 -15.37 -30.84 5.25
N SER A 295 -15.99 -31.98 4.95
CA SER A 295 -15.66 -33.27 5.60
C SER A 295 -14.22 -33.70 5.31
N ARG A 296 -13.74 -33.53 4.07
CA ARG A 296 -12.33 -33.77 3.72
C ARG A 296 -11.41 -32.87 4.51
N ARG A 297 -11.74 -31.57 4.60
CA ARG A 297 -10.93 -30.62 5.37
C ARG A 297 -10.87 -30.95 6.86
N MET A 298 -11.95 -31.48 7.42
CA MET A 298 -11.99 -31.91 8.82
C MET A 298 -11.21 -33.19 9.07
N ARG A 299 -11.17 -34.13 8.12
CA ARG A 299 -10.27 -35.28 8.20
C ARG A 299 -8.81 -34.86 8.16
N GLN A 300 -8.44 -33.94 7.27
CA GLN A 300 -7.09 -33.36 7.22
C GLN A 300 -6.75 -32.65 8.53
N PHE A 301 -7.67 -31.85 9.06
CA PHE A 301 -7.47 -31.17 10.34
C PHE A 301 -7.21 -32.16 11.48
N ALA A 302 -8.06 -33.17 11.63
CA ALA A 302 -7.93 -34.21 12.65
C ALA A 302 -6.66 -35.09 12.49
N ALA A 303 -6.10 -35.17 11.29
CA ALA A 303 -4.87 -35.92 11.04
C ALA A 303 -3.59 -35.19 11.50
N ASN A 304 -3.69 -33.91 11.90
CA ASN A 304 -2.53 -33.19 12.43
C ASN A 304 -2.00 -33.84 13.70
N ASP A 305 -0.68 -33.92 13.80
CA ASP A 305 -0.04 -34.37 15.04
C ASP A 305 -0.33 -33.37 16.17
N ARG A 306 -0.83 -33.87 17.32
CA ARG A 306 -1.26 -33.01 18.44
C ARG A 306 -0.13 -32.13 18.94
N ALA A 307 1.09 -32.67 19.11
CA ALA A 307 2.21 -31.91 19.68
C ALA A 307 2.66 -30.82 18.69
N SER A 308 2.80 -31.17 17.42
CA SER A 308 3.15 -30.21 16.37
C SER A 308 2.10 -29.12 16.18
N TYR A 309 0.82 -29.49 16.11
CA TYR A 309 -0.28 -28.54 15.96
C TYR A 309 -0.35 -27.58 17.15
N THR A 310 -0.24 -28.10 18.38
CA THR A 310 -0.24 -27.29 19.60
C THR A 310 0.93 -26.30 19.60
N ALA A 311 2.12 -26.73 19.21
CA ALA A 311 3.29 -25.86 19.14
C ALA A 311 3.12 -24.73 18.11
N ALA A 312 2.62 -25.03 16.92
CA ALA A 312 2.34 -24.01 15.90
C ALA A 312 1.19 -23.08 16.30
N TYR A 313 0.13 -23.62 16.92
CA TYR A 313 -0.99 -22.82 17.39
C TYR A 313 -0.56 -21.88 18.52
N ARG A 314 0.38 -22.30 19.38
CA ARG A 314 0.97 -21.41 20.39
C ARG A 314 1.64 -20.21 19.74
N VAL A 315 2.43 -20.40 18.68
CA VAL A 315 3.02 -19.29 17.91
C VAL A 315 1.95 -18.36 17.37
N LEU A 316 0.88 -18.89 16.76
CA LEU A 316 -0.26 -18.07 16.29
C LEU A 316 -0.90 -17.27 17.44
N ALA A 317 -1.08 -17.88 18.61
CA ALA A 317 -1.77 -17.31 19.76
C ALA A 317 -0.94 -16.22 20.47
N THR A 318 0.38 -16.36 20.49
CA THR A 318 1.27 -15.48 21.25
C THR A 318 1.96 -14.40 20.42
N SER A 319 1.95 -14.52 19.10
CA SER A 319 2.60 -13.57 18.19
C SER A 319 1.61 -12.56 17.59
N ASP A 320 2.06 -11.31 17.49
CA ASP A 320 1.38 -10.18 16.86
C ASP A 320 2.47 -9.20 16.40
N LEU A 321 2.42 -8.75 15.16
CA LEU A 321 3.45 -7.91 14.52
C LEU A 321 2.95 -6.50 14.18
N ALA A 322 1.82 -6.09 14.75
CA ALA A 322 1.17 -4.82 14.40
C ALA A 322 2.11 -3.62 14.49
N ASP A 323 2.97 -3.57 15.50
CA ASP A 323 3.85 -2.43 15.77
C ASP A 323 5.07 -2.39 14.82
N GLU A 324 5.39 -3.52 14.20
CA GLU A 324 6.49 -3.65 13.25
C GLU A 324 6.07 -3.45 11.79
N LEU A 325 4.77 -3.49 11.47
CA LEU A 325 4.27 -3.50 10.08
C LEU A 325 4.75 -2.34 9.20
N SER A 326 5.03 -1.17 9.78
CA SER A 326 5.58 -0.03 9.02
C SER A 326 6.99 -0.29 8.46
N GLY A 327 7.65 -1.35 8.92
CA GLY A 327 8.95 -1.81 8.43
C GLY A 327 8.87 -2.69 7.17
N ILE A 328 7.68 -3.13 6.76
CA ILE A 328 7.51 -3.91 5.53
C ILE A 328 7.75 -3.00 4.32
N GLN A 329 8.70 -3.40 3.48
CA GLN A 329 9.13 -2.63 2.29
C GLN A 329 8.47 -3.10 1.00
N ALA A 330 8.07 -4.38 0.93
CA ALA A 330 7.44 -4.94 -0.26
C ALA A 330 6.03 -4.36 -0.45
N PRO A 331 5.62 -4.05 -1.70
CA PRO A 331 4.21 -3.82 -2.01
C PRO A 331 3.37 -4.97 -1.46
N THR A 332 2.25 -4.66 -0.81
CA THR A 332 1.48 -5.66 -0.06
C THR A 332 0.00 -5.67 -0.41
N LEU A 333 -0.54 -6.84 -0.79
CA LEU A 333 -1.98 -7.07 -0.82
C LEU A 333 -2.42 -7.70 0.51
N VAL A 334 -3.36 -7.06 1.20
CA VAL A 334 -4.03 -7.61 2.38
C VAL A 334 -5.44 -8.00 2.01
N MET A 335 -5.85 -9.22 2.34
CA MET A 335 -7.17 -9.73 2.00
C MET A 335 -7.78 -10.58 3.11
N THR A 336 -9.08 -10.44 3.34
CA THR A 336 -9.84 -11.28 4.28
C THR A 336 -11.32 -11.36 3.89
N GLY A 337 -12.06 -12.29 4.49
CA GLY A 337 -13.52 -12.35 4.38
C GLY A 337 -14.22 -11.32 5.28
N SER A 338 -15.36 -10.79 4.84
CA SER A 338 -16.18 -9.84 5.63
C SER A 338 -16.65 -10.43 6.96
N ASP A 339 -16.86 -11.75 6.99
CA ASP A 339 -17.48 -12.48 8.09
C ASP A 339 -16.45 -13.34 8.85
N ASP A 340 -15.16 -13.13 8.59
CA ASP A 340 -14.09 -13.74 9.37
C ASP A 340 -14.11 -13.20 10.81
N VAL A 341 -14.27 -14.09 11.78
CA VAL A 341 -14.24 -13.73 13.21
C VAL A 341 -12.90 -14.07 13.87
N GLY A 342 -12.04 -14.85 13.21
CA GLY A 342 -10.70 -15.20 13.68
C GLY A 342 -9.65 -14.16 13.31
N SER A 343 -9.78 -13.60 12.11
CA SER A 343 -8.95 -12.53 11.55
C SER A 343 -9.85 -11.44 10.94
N PRO A 344 -10.65 -10.73 11.77
CA PRO A 344 -11.71 -9.87 11.30
C PRO A 344 -11.23 -8.70 10.43
N PRO A 345 -12.09 -8.14 9.56
CA PRO A 345 -11.73 -7.07 8.64
C PRO A 345 -10.99 -5.87 9.24
N ARG A 346 -11.20 -5.57 10.53
CA ARG A 346 -10.43 -4.49 11.18
C ARG A 346 -8.93 -4.79 11.29
N MET A 347 -8.52 -6.06 11.45
CA MET A 347 -7.10 -6.44 11.48
C MET A 347 -6.47 -6.21 10.11
N SER A 348 -7.18 -6.57 9.03
CA SER A 348 -6.75 -6.30 7.66
C SER A 348 -6.71 -4.80 7.34
N ARG A 349 -7.66 -4.00 7.83
CA ARG A 349 -7.59 -2.53 7.75
C ARG A 349 -6.38 -1.98 8.49
N LEU A 350 -6.10 -2.44 9.71
CA LEU A 350 -4.92 -2.04 10.47
C LEU A 350 -3.62 -2.36 9.72
N MET A 351 -3.53 -3.56 9.12
CA MET A 351 -2.37 -3.91 8.29
C MET A 351 -2.23 -2.94 7.11
N ALA A 352 -3.31 -2.68 6.37
CA ALA A 352 -3.29 -1.78 5.22
C ALA A 352 -2.98 -0.31 5.61
N GLU A 353 -3.39 0.12 6.80
CA GLU A 353 -3.07 1.45 7.31
C GLU A 353 -1.60 1.60 7.74
N ARG A 354 -0.99 0.51 8.25
CA ARG A 354 0.39 0.55 8.77
C ARG A 354 1.45 0.21 7.72
N ILE A 355 1.11 -0.57 6.70
CA ILE A 355 2.04 -0.95 5.63
C ILE A 355 2.06 0.15 4.56
N PRO A 356 3.21 0.80 4.27
CA PRO A 356 3.27 2.01 3.45
C PRO A 356 2.74 1.88 2.02
N ASP A 357 2.94 0.73 1.38
CA ASP A 357 2.47 0.43 0.03
C ASP A 357 1.58 -0.80 0.09
N SER A 358 0.31 -0.58 0.39
CA SER A 358 -0.64 -1.69 0.53
C SER A 358 -2.00 -1.45 -0.11
N ARG A 359 -2.58 -2.56 -0.56
CA ARG A 359 -3.94 -2.67 -1.09
C ARG A 359 -4.76 -3.55 -0.16
N LEU A 360 -5.97 -3.12 0.17
CA LEU A 360 -6.92 -3.90 0.96
C LEU A 360 -8.05 -4.44 0.10
N VAL A 361 -8.34 -5.73 0.24
CA VAL A 361 -9.53 -6.37 -0.34
C VAL A 361 -10.31 -7.08 0.76
N ILE A 362 -11.58 -6.74 0.94
CA ILE A 362 -12.49 -7.47 1.83
C ILE A 362 -13.50 -8.21 0.95
N ILE A 363 -13.44 -9.54 1.00
CA ILE A 363 -14.32 -10.41 0.22
C ILE A 363 -15.66 -10.51 0.94
N ASP A 364 -16.71 -9.95 0.33
CA ASP A 364 -18.05 -9.98 0.90
C ASP A 364 -18.63 -11.40 0.98
N GLY A 365 -19.32 -11.68 2.09
CA GLY A 365 -20.12 -12.88 2.33
C GLY A 365 -19.34 -14.15 2.61
N VAL A 366 -18.05 -14.08 2.97
CA VAL A 366 -17.22 -15.24 3.28
C VAL A 366 -16.51 -15.10 4.63
N LYS A 367 -16.16 -16.25 5.22
CA LYS A 367 -15.46 -16.32 6.51
C LYS A 367 -13.94 -16.49 6.32
N HIS A 368 -13.30 -17.27 7.20
CA HIS A 368 -11.84 -17.46 7.22
C HIS A 368 -11.33 -18.30 6.05
N ALA A 369 -12.09 -19.30 5.59
CA ALA A 369 -11.65 -20.29 4.61
C ALA A 369 -11.77 -19.81 3.14
N ILE A 370 -11.30 -18.59 2.86
CA ILE A 370 -11.41 -17.97 1.52
C ILE A 370 -10.73 -18.76 0.40
N LEU A 371 -9.70 -19.56 0.73
CA LEU A 371 -9.05 -20.46 -0.22
C LEU A 371 -9.97 -21.58 -0.71
N HIS A 372 -10.98 -21.95 0.09
CA HIS A 372 -11.91 -23.03 -0.22
C HIS A 372 -13.27 -22.49 -0.68
N GLU A 373 -13.76 -21.42 -0.06
CA GLU A 373 -15.06 -20.83 -0.38
C GLU A 373 -15.04 -20.04 -1.69
N CYS A 374 -13.91 -19.42 -2.04
CA CYS A 374 -13.82 -18.59 -3.24
C CYS A 374 -12.41 -18.54 -3.86
N PRO A 375 -11.80 -19.70 -4.19
CA PRO A 375 -10.44 -19.76 -4.74
C PRO A 375 -10.25 -18.90 -6.00
N GLU A 376 -11.24 -18.81 -6.87
CA GLU A 376 -11.16 -18.03 -8.11
C GLU A 376 -11.12 -16.53 -7.84
N ARG A 377 -11.88 -16.04 -6.85
CA ARG A 377 -11.86 -14.62 -6.44
C ARG A 377 -10.52 -14.27 -5.81
N VAL A 378 -10.00 -15.15 -4.95
CA VAL A 378 -8.66 -14.98 -4.34
C VAL A 378 -7.58 -14.96 -5.41
N ALA A 379 -7.61 -15.92 -6.35
CA ALA A 379 -6.63 -16.00 -7.43
C ALA A 379 -6.71 -14.77 -8.35
N ALA A 380 -7.89 -14.27 -8.68
CA ALA A 380 -8.06 -13.08 -9.52
C ALA A 380 -7.41 -11.84 -8.90
N GLU A 381 -7.60 -11.62 -7.60
CA GLU A 381 -6.97 -10.50 -6.88
C GLU A 381 -5.45 -10.67 -6.77
N ILE A 382 -4.97 -11.89 -6.51
CA ILE A 382 -3.53 -12.20 -6.54
C ILE A 382 -2.96 -11.91 -7.93
N MET A 383 -3.57 -12.42 -9.00
CA MET A 383 -3.11 -12.16 -10.38
C MET A 383 -3.12 -10.67 -10.70
N SER A 384 -4.18 -9.94 -10.33
CA SER A 384 -4.26 -8.49 -10.53
C SER A 384 -3.10 -7.77 -9.84
N PHE A 385 -2.76 -8.16 -8.62
CA PHE A 385 -1.71 -7.56 -7.82
C PHE A 385 -0.29 -7.94 -8.28
N LEU A 386 -0.10 -9.20 -8.68
CA LEU A 386 1.20 -9.69 -9.16
C LEU A 386 1.48 -9.30 -10.62
N SER A 387 0.46 -8.87 -11.37
CA SER A 387 0.62 -8.45 -12.76
C SER A 387 1.53 -7.23 -12.88
N PRO A 388 2.34 -7.13 -13.94
CA PRO A 388 3.02 -5.89 -14.30
C PRO A 388 1.96 -4.84 -14.68
N GLY A 389 1.49 -4.05 -13.71
CA GLY A 389 0.30 -3.20 -13.87
C GLY A 389 -0.16 -2.53 -12.58
N ASP A 390 0.08 -3.19 -11.45
CA ASP A 390 -0.37 -2.69 -10.15
C ASP A 390 0.46 -1.47 -9.71
N PRO A 391 -0.15 -0.40 -9.16
CA PRO A 391 0.50 0.88 -8.84
C PRO A 391 1.73 0.82 -7.90
N GLY A 392 2.07 -0.35 -7.35
CA GLY A 392 3.32 -0.61 -6.64
C GLY A 392 4.51 -1.05 -7.51
N HIS A 393 4.36 -1.17 -8.84
CA HIS A 393 5.46 -1.57 -9.74
C HIS A 393 6.20 -0.36 -10.35
N PRO A 394 7.52 -0.19 -10.12
CA PRO A 394 8.32 0.77 -10.87
C PRO A 394 8.57 0.22 -12.29
N GLY A 395 7.58 0.33 -13.17
CA GLY A 395 7.72 -0.03 -14.59
C GLY A 395 6.49 -0.52 -15.36
N ALA A 396 5.27 -0.47 -14.82
CA ALA A 396 4.11 -1.05 -15.51
C ALA A 396 3.42 -0.12 -16.51
N GLN A 397 2.83 -0.68 -17.58
CA GLN A 397 2.05 0.04 -18.58
C GLN A 397 0.65 0.46 -18.07
N SER A 398 0.51 1.76 -17.79
CA SER A 398 -0.58 2.69 -18.18
C SER A 398 -2.03 2.41 -17.71
N ASP A 399 -2.38 2.88 -16.49
CA ASP A 399 -3.71 3.50 -16.23
C ASP A 399 -3.76 4.92 -16.85
N GLY A 400 -2.61 5.47 -17.23
CA GLY A 400 -2.53 6.75 -17.91
C GLY A 400 -3.45 6.86 -19.14
N MET A 401 -3.53 5.84 -19.99
CA MET A 401 -4.38 5.93 -21.20
C MET A 401 -5.89 5.91 -20.88
N SER A 402 -6.34 5.08 -19.94
CA SER A 402 -7.74 5.04 -19.47
C SER A 402 -8.13 6.35 -18.83
N VAL A 403 -7.28 6.88 -17.95
CA VAL A 403 -7.46 8.17 -17.29
C VAL A 403 -7.49 9.32 -18.29
N ARG A 404 -6.54 9.33 -19.23
CA ARG A 404 -6.47 10.31 -20.31
C ARG A 404 -7.75 10.34 -21.12
N ARG A 405 -8.29 9.16 -21.47
CA ARG A 405 -9.57 9.02 -22.19
C ARG A 405 -10.77 9.47 -21.38
N ALA A 406 -10.83 9.15 -20.09
CA ALA A 406 -11.90 9.62 -19.22
C ALA A 406 -11.95 11.16 -19.15
N VAL A 407 -10.79 11.80 -19.02
CA VAL A 407 -10.68 13.27 -18.93
C VAL A 407 -10.92 13.93 -20.28
N LEU A 408 -10.23 13.51 -21.34
CA LEU A 408 -10.21 14.20 -22.62
C LEU A 408 -11.21 13.67 -23.66
N SER A 409 -11.88 12.54 -23.40
CA SER A 409 -12.67 11.73 -24.35
C SER A 409 -11.84 10.86 -25.30
N ASP A 410 -12.43 9.76 -25.73
CA ASP A 410 -11.85 8.88 -26.76
C ASP A 410 -11.58 9.62 -28.06
N SER A 411 -12.53 10.41 -28.57
CA SER A 411 -12.36 11.15 -29.82
C SER A 411 -11.17 12.12 -29.80
N TYR A 412 -10.90 12.76 -28.66
CA TYR A 412 -9.74 13.64 -28.53
C TYR A 412 -8.44 12.86 -28.55
N VAL A 413 -8.40 11.75 -27.79
CA VAL A 413 -7.23 10.89 -27.69
C VAL A 413 -6.94 10.23 -29.03
N ASP A 414 -7.95 9.74 -29.73
CA ASP A 414 -7.79 9.11 -31.04
C ASP A 414 -7.33 10.12 -32.10
N ASN A 415 -7.85 11.34 -32.09
CA ASN A 415 -7.35 12.43 -32.94
C ASN A 415 -5.88 12.75 -32.64
N ALA A 416 -5.51 12.82 -31.35
CA ALA A 416 -4.12 13.06 -30.94
C ALA A 416 -3.19 11.91 -31.35
N LEU A 417 -3.71 10.69 -31.43
CA LEU A 417 -2.99 9.48 -31.85
C LEU A 417 -3.10 9.19 -33.35
N SER A 418 -3.83 9.98 -34.14
CA SER A 418 -4.11 9.69 -35.56
C SER A 418 -2.92 9.98 -36.50
N ARG A 419 -1.94 10.76 -36.04
CA ARG A 419 -0.73 11.14 -36.81
C ARG A 419 0.51 10.44 -36.25
N ARG A 420 0.58 9.10 -36.40
CA ARG A 420 1.72 8.32 -35.86
C ARG A 420 2.89 8.28 -36.85
N ASP A 421 3.91 9.07 -36.58
CA ASP A 421 5.29 8.79 -36.97
C ASP A 421 6.13 8.38 -35.73
N ALA A 422 7.35 7.88 -35.94
CA ALA A 422 8.19 7.36 -34.85
C ALA A 422 8.47 8.39 -33.74
N VAL A 423 8.55 9.68 -34.09
CA VAL A 423 8.79 10.78 -33.13
C VAL A 423 7.53 11.07 -32.31
N SER A 424 6.37 11.05 -32.95
CA SER A 424 5.09 11.27 -32.30
C SER A 424 4.71 10.16 -31.32
N VAL A 425 5.10 8.90 -31.60
CA VAL A 425 4.81 7.77 -30.71
C VAL A 425 5.55 7.92 -29.40
N GLU A 426 6.87 8.14 -29.45
CA GLU A 426 7.69 8.31 -28.25
C GLU A 426 7.20 9.48 -27.39
N PHE A 427 6.80 10.58 -28.04
CA PHE A 427 6.24 11.74 -27.34
C PHE A 427 4.87 11.49 -26.71
N GLN A 428 3.98 10.75 -27.39
CA GLN A 428 2.67 10.39 -26.84
C GLN A 428 2.77 9.40 -25.68
N ASP A 429 3.73 8.47 -25.74
CA ASP A 429 4.02 7.53 -24.65
C ASP A 429 4.57 8.29 -23.44
N PHE A 430 5.49 9.23 -23.66
CA PHE A 430 6.00 10.13 -22.62
C PHE A 430 4.86 10.90 -21.93
N ILE A 431 3.99 11.56 -22.69
CA ILE A 431 2.84 12.30 -22.12
C ILE A 431 1.91 11.36 -21.35
N THR A 432 1.57 10.21 -21.94
CA THR A 432 0.67 9.21 -21.32
C THR A 432 1.22 8.77 -19.97
N LYS A 433 2.50 8.45 -19.91
CA LYS A 433 3.17 8.06 -18.66
C LYS A 433 3.16 9.19 -17.64
N TYR A 434 3.84 10.30 -17.91
CA TYR A 434 4.08 11.29 -16.85
C TYR A 434 2.84 12.09 -16.49
N CYS A 435 2.07 12.52 -17.48
CA CYS A 435 0.87 13.30 -17.18
C CYS A 435 -0.19 12.38 -16.58
N TRP A 436 -0.50 11.27 -17.25
CA TRP A 436 -1.72 10.56 -16.94
C TRP A 436 -1.53 9.40 -15.98
N ASP A 437 -0.40 8.71 -16.04
CA ASP A 437 -0.08 7.54 -15.22
C ASP A 437 0.62 7.89 -13.89
N GLU A 438 1.32 9.02 -13.82
CA GLU A 438 1.99 9.48 -12.59
C GLU A 438 1.24 10.63 -11.91
N VAL A 439 0.92 11.71 -12.64
CA VAL A 439 0.34 12.92 -12.02
C VAL A 439 -1.16 12.77 -11.79
N TRP A 440 -1.93 12.38 -12.80
CA TRP A 440 -3.39 12.34 -12.71
C TRP A 440 -3.92 11.11 -11.94
N THR A 441 -3.14 10.06 -11.74
CA THR A 441 -3.47 8.89 -10.90
C THR A 441 -3.12 9.11 -9.42
N ASP A 442 -2.34 10.14 -9.09
CA ASP A 442 -1.98 10.48 -7.71
C ASP A 442 -3.24 10.81 -6.89
N ARG A 443 -3.58 9.90 -5.98
CA ARG A 443 -4.80 9.97 -5.15
C ARG A 443 -4.72 10.99 -4.02
N ARG A 444 -3.58 11.64 -3.80
CA ARG A 444 -3.48 12.76 -2.83
C ARG A 444 -4.27 13.98 -3.29
N LEU A 445 -4.56 14.07 -4.58
CA LEU A 445 -5.50 15.04 -5.16
C LEU A 445 -6.62 14.26 -5.84
N SER A 446 -7.86 14.64 -5.55
CA SER A 446 -9.02 14.12 -6.26
C SER A 446 -9.01 14.52 -7.74
N ARG A 447 -9.74 13.78 -8.58
CA ARG A 447 -9.97 14.12 -9.99
C ARG A 447 -10.48 15.55 -10.18
N ARG A 448 -11.34 15.99 -9.25
CA ARG A 448 -11.90 17.33 -9.19
C ARG A 448 -10.81 18.39 -8.92
N GLU A 449 -9.91 18.13 -7.99
CA GLU A 449 -8.79 19.03 -7.67
C GLU A 449 -7.76 19.13 -8.79
N HIS A 450 -7.41 18.00 -9.42
CA HIS A 450 -6.56 17.99 -10.62
C HIS A 450 -7.17 18.87 -11.73
N SER A 451 -8.47 18.72 -12.02
CA SER A 451 -9.16 19.58 -12.99
C SER A 451 -9.11 21.07 -12.65
N LEU A 452 -9.31 21.45 -11.38
CA LEU A 452 -9.21 22.86 -10.96
C LEU A 452 -7.81 23.43 -11.21
N LEU A 453 -6.77 22.68 -10.84
CA LEU A 453 -5.38 23.10 -11.03
C LEU A 453 -5.04 23.21 -12.53
N THR A 454 -5.44 22.22 -13.34
CA THR A 454 -5.18 22.25 -14.79
C THR A 454 -5.88 23.43 -15.47
N LEU A 455 -7.13 23.73 -15.11
CA LEU A 455 -7.83 24.91 -15.63
C LEU A 455 -7.10 26.21 -15.24
N ALA A 456 -6.69 26.36 -13.98
CA ALA A 456 -5.95 27.54 -13.56
C ALA A 456 -4.61 27.70 -14.30
N MET A 457 -3.84 26.62 -14.45
CA MET A 457 -2.54 26.64 -15.13
C MET A 457 -2.67 26.92 -16.63
N THR A 458 -3.60 26.25 -17.32
CA THR A 458 -3.81 26.45 -18.77
C THR A 458 -4.33 27.85 -19.07
N ALA A 459 -5.17 28.41 -18.19
CA ALA A 459 -5.60 29.80 -18.28
C ALA A 459 -4.45 30.79 -18.06
N ALA A 460 -3.65 30.59 -17.00
CA ALA A 460 -2.50 31.44 -16.70
C ALA A 460 -1.46 31.45 -17.84
N LEU A 461 -1.30 30.32 -18.53
CA LEU A 461 -0.41 30.18 -19.69
C LEU A 461 -1.03 30.64 -21.01
N GLY A 462 -2.29 31.11 -21.01
CA GLY A 462 -3.00 31.54 -22.21
C GLY A 462 -3.34 30.42 -23.20
N ARG A 463 -3.33 29.15 -22.76
CA ARG A 463 -3.58 27.97 -23.61
C ARG A 463 -5.07 27.64 -23.65
N MET A 464 -5.85 28.51 -24.29
CA MET A 464 -7.32 28.44 -24.25
C MET A 464 -7.91 27.19 -24.92
N ALA A 465 -7.24 26.63 -25.93
CA ALA A 465 -7.68 25.36 -26.54
C ALA A 465 -7.61 24.19 -25.55
N GLU A 466 -6.53 24.10 -24.77
CA GLU A 466 -6.38 23.10 -23.70
C GLU A 466 -7.35 23.38 -22.55
N PHE A 467 -7.53 24.66 -22.20
CA PHE A 467 -8.50 25.06 -21.19
C PHE A 467 -9.93 24.60 -21.57
N GLU A 468 -10.33 24.76 -22.83
CA GLU A 468 -11.61 24.30 -23.36
C GLU A 468 -11.75 22.77 -23.22
N ALA A 469 -10.77 22.01 -23.70
CA ALA A 469 -10.77 20.55 -23.61
C ALA A 469 -10.84 20.06 -22.15
N HIS A 470 -10.06 20.67 -21.25
CA HIS A 470 -10.07 20.33 -19.83
C HIS A 470 -11.30 20.84 -19.09
N THR A 471 -12.05 21.80 -19.63
CA THR A 471 -13.35 22.22 -19.06
C THR A 471 -14.39 21.09 -19.22
N VAL A 472 -14.38 20.37 -20.35
CA VAL A 472 -15.21 19.17 -20.54
C VAL A 472 -14.84 18.09 -19.51
N GLY A 473 -13.54 17.82 -19.35
CA GLY A 473 -13.05 16.85 -18.36
C GLY A 473 -13.39 17.27 -16.92
N ALA A 474 -13.34 18.56 -16.61
CA ALA A 474 -13.69 19.10 -15.30
C ALA A 474 -15.16 18.86 -14.94
N LEU A 475 -16.09 19.05 -15.89
CA LEU A 475 -17.51 18.74 -15.69
C LEU A 475 -17.72 17.24 -15.43
N ARG A 476 -17.06 16.36 -16.20
CA ARG A 476 -17.09 14.89 -15.97
C ARG A 476 -16.54 14.50 -14.60
N ASN A 477 -15.51 15.21 -14.13
CA ASN A 477 -14.92 15.02 -12.82
C ASN A 477 -15.73 15.68 -11.67
N GLY A 478 -16.94 16.17 -11.96
CA GLY A 478 -17.90 16.63 -10.97
C GLY A 478 -17.83 18.12 -10.60
N LEU A 479 -17.11 18.96 -11.38
CA LEU A 479 -17.25 20.41 -11.23
C LEU A 479 -18.61 20.86 -11.77
N ARG A 480 -19.25 21.78 -11.05
CA ARG A 480 -20.53 22.36 -11.50
C ARG A 480 -20.34 23.70 -12.21
N PRO A 481 -21.30 24.14 -13.05
CA PRO A 481 -21.21 25.42 -13.75
C PRO A 481 -21.04 26.65 -12.83
N ASP A 482 -21.65 26.65 -11.65
CA ASP A 482 -21.48 27.71 -10.64
C ASP A 482 -20.05 27.76 -10.08
N GLU A 483 -19.40 26.60 -9.97
CA GLU A 483 -18.01 26.48 -9.54
C GLU A 483 -17.04 26.95 -10.62
N LEU A 484 -17.33 26.65 -11.90
CA LEU A 484 -16.57 27.20 -13.03
C LEU A 484 -16.66 28.74 -13.08
N ALA A 485 -17.82 29.32 -12.74
CA ALA A 485 -17.94 30.77 -12.61
C ALA A 485 -17.08 31.34 -11.47
N ALA A 486 -16.88 30.59 -10.38
CA ALA A 486 -15.96 30.98 -9.30
C ALA A 486 -14.49 30.91 -9.75
N VAL A 487 -14.11 29.83 -10.44
CA VAL A 487 -12.77 29.67 -11.05
C VAL A 487 -12.48 30.81 -12.03
N LEU A 488 -13.46 31.20 -12.84
CA LEU A 488 -13.34 32.30 -13.79
C LEU A 488 -13.02 33.63 -13.09
N ARG A 489 -13.68 33.94 -11.97
CA ARG A 489 -13.38 35.14 -11.17
C ARG A 489 -11.95 35.09 -10.62
N GLN A 490 -11.52 33.94 -10.11
CA GLN A 490 -10.15 33.73 -9.64
C GLN A 490 -9.13 33.99 -10.75
N ILE A 491 -9.31 33.38 -11.93
CA ILE A 491 -8.45 33.56 -13.10
C ILE A 491 -8.40 35.03 -13.52
N THR A 492 -9.55 35.71 -13.57
CA THR A 492 -9.62 37.12 -13.99
C THR A 492 -8.79 38.03 -13.07
N VAL A 493 -8.83 37.78 -11.76
CA VAL A 493 -8.12 38.60 -10.76
C VAL A 493 -6.62 38.30 -10.77
N TYR A 494 -6.23 37.01 -10.81
CA TYR A 494 -4.83 36.61 -10.63
C TYR A 494 -4.04 36.46 -11.93
N CYS A 495 -4.71 36.18 -13.05
CA CYS A 495 -4.10 36.01 -14.36
C CYS A 495 -4.43 37.18 -15.31
N GLY A 496 -5.30 38.10 -14.89
CA GLY A 496 -5.67 39.31 -15.63
C GLY A 496 -6.95 39.15 -16.47
N VAL A 497 -7.56 40.30 -16.78
CA VAL A 497 -8.83 40.38 -17.52
C VAL A 497 -8.78 39.68 -18.87
N PRO A 498 -7.72 39.78 -19.70
CA PRO A 498 -7.66 39.07 -20.98
C PRO A 498 -7.74 37.54 -20.83
N ALA A 499 -7.05 36.96 -19.85
CA ALA A 499 -7.11 35.53 -19.57
C ALA A 499 -8.50 35.11 -19.09
N GLY A 500 -9.13 35.93 -18.24
CA GLY A 500 -10.52 35.75 -17.82
C GLY A 500 -11.50 35.78 -18.99
N VAL A 501 -11.41 36.76 -19.88
CA VAL A 501 -12.28 36.85 -21.06
C VAL A 501 -12.12 35.63 -21.98
N GLY A 502 -10.89 35.16 -22.20
CA GLY A 502 -10.61 33.94 -22.94
C GLY A 502 -11.26 32.70 -22.31
N ALA A 503 -11.04 32.50 -21.00
CA ALA A 503 -11.63 31.40 -20.24
C ALA A 503 -13.17 31.43 -20.23
N ALA A 504 -13.77 32.62 -20.13
CA ALA A 504 -15.22 32.81 -20.20
C ALA A 504 -15.80 32.45 -21.59
N GLY A 505 -15.04 32.71 -22.65
CA GLY A 505 -15.37 32.28 -24.01
C GLY A 505 -15.40 30.74 -24.11
N ALA A 506 -14.33 30.08 -23.65
CA ALA A 506 -14.20 28.63 -23.68
C ALA A 506 -15.28 27.91 -22.86
N ILE A 507 -15.56 28.37 -21.63
CA ILE A 507 -16.63 27.79 -20.78
C ILE A 507 -17.99 27.90 -21.45
N ARG A 508 -18.33 29.06 -22.03
CA ARG A 508 -19.63 29.24 -22.70
C ARG A 508 -19.80 28.31 -23.89
N LYS A 509 -18.74 28.10 -24.66
CA LYS A 509 -18.76 27.17 -25.80
C LYS A 509 -19.04 25.74 -25.32
N VAL A 510 -18.31 25.27 -24.31
CA VAL A 510 -18.53 23.93 -23.74
C VAL A 510 -19.94 23.75 -23.18
N LEU A 511 -20.46 24.74 -22.45
CA LEU A 511 -21.81 24.67 -21.87
C LEU A 511 -22.93 24.82 -22.92
N GLY A 512 -22.68 25.55 -24.01
CA GLY A 512 -23.59 25.65 -25.15
C GLY A 512 -23.72 24.33 -25.90
N ASP A 513 -22.59 23.70 -26.23
CA ASP A 513 -22.54 22.39 -26.90
C ASP A 513 -23.18 21.27 -26.06
N ASP A 514 -23.17 21.39 -24.72
CA ASP A 514 -23.81 20.43 -23.81
C ASP A 514 -25.34 20.59 -23.75
N HIS A 515 -25.83 21.82 -24.00
CA HIS A 515 -27.26 22.10 -24.04
C HIS A 515 -27.90 21.54 -25.33
N GLU A 516 -27.19 21.59 -26.46
CA GLU A 516 -27.62 21.00 -27.74
C GLU A 516 -27.62 19.46 -27.69
N ARG A 517 -26.59 18.84 -27.09
CA ARG A 517 -26.53 17.38 -26.89
C ARG A 517 -27.63 16.81 -26.00
N ARG A 518 -28.18 17.60 -25.07
CA ARG A 518 -29.31 17.20 -24.21
C ARG A 518 -30.67 17.35 -24.89
N THR A 519 -30.81 18.25 -25.86
CA THR A 519 -32.06 18.45 -26.60
C THR A 519 -32.30 17.41 -27.69
N ASP A 520 -31.26 16.78 -28.22
CA ASP A 520 -31.37 15.68 -29.21
C ASP A 520 -31.82 14.32 -28.62
N VAL A 521 -32.04 14.23 -27.30
CA VAL A 521 -32.41 12.97 -26.61
C VAL A 521 -33.88 12.94 -26.15
N LEU A 522 -34.70 13.94 -26.52
CA LEU A 522 -36.15 13.86 -26.29
C LEU A 522 -36.84 13.14 -27.46
N PRO A 523 -37.62 12.08 -27.21
CA PRO A 523 -38.28 11.34 -28.27
C PRO A 523 -39.33 12.25 -28.93
N THR A 524 -39.28 12.31 -30.26
CA THR A 524 -40.42 12.79 -31.04
C THR A 524 -41.62 11.88 -30.74
N SER A 525 -42.70 12.54 -30.37
CA SER A 525 -44.02 12.05 -29.92
C SER A 525 -44.55 10.80 -30.60
#